data_AF-A0A3G2T3N2-F1
#
_entry.id   AF-A0A3G2T3N2-F1
#
_cell.length_a   1.000
_cell.length_b   1.000
_cell.length_c   1.000
_cell.angle_alpha   90.00
_cell.angle_beta   90.00
_cell.angle_gamma   90.00
#
_symmetry.space_group_name_H-M   'P 1'
#
loop_
_entity.id
_entity.type
_entity.pdbx_description
1 polymer ?
#
loop_
_entity_poly.entity_id
_entity_poly.type
_entity_poly.pdbx_seq_one_letter_code
_entity_poly.pdbx_strand_id
1 'polypeptide(L)'
;MNDATELKALVEEAYSLFSSYKIGSKVEACCGHCMSTEDCELLLTLPLEQVDHRLISEYLNAASTNDEYAISQQMKYLLPKILDFLAQDLKICHSNEINLRNCHIQLQNAWLDTEIEFMQRFAQFYFQMQLMKFEETESIDQFIIMFDLAGLDIRPLLRIWEQHFNHPSALLNLIQMLHYDFSDDSYDQAFANEKLISTMNQWLKELRTNKILINALTKTVERNDIPPEYQYMYDSAFDQLQILN
;
A
#
# COMPACT_ATOMS: atom_id res chain seq x y z
N MET A 1 21.12 -8.60 4.59
CA MET A 1 20.88 -8.52 3.13
C MET A 1 20.36 -7.11 2.87
N ASN A 2 20.79 -6.44 1.81
CA ASN A 2 20.39 -5.03 1.59
C ASN A 2 18.95 -5.01 1.08
N ASP A 3 18.04 -4.32 1.76
CA ASP A 3 16.61 -4.28 1.43
C ASP A 3 16.36 -3.87 -0.04
N ALA A 4 17.19 -2.95 -0.56
CA ALA A 4 17.13 -2.54 -1.96
C ALA A 4 17.45 -3.67 -2.95
N THR A 5 18.29 -4.64 -2.56
CA THR A 5 18.63 -5.79 -3.40
C THR A 5 17.49 -6.81 -3.43
N GLU A 6 16.80 -7.00 -2.31
CA GLU A 6 15.70 -7.94 -2.20
C GLU A 6 14.42 -7.40 -2.87
N LEU A 7 14.12 -6.11 -2.72
CA LEU A 7 13.01 -5.49 -3.46
C LEU A 7 13.26 -5.53 -4.97
N LYS A 8 14.50 -5.29 -5.41
CA LYS A 8 14.87 -5.44 -6.83
C LYS A 8 14.66 -6.87 -7.33
N ALA A 9 15.02 -7.87 -6.53
CA ALA A 9 14.80 -9.27 -6.88
C ALA A 9 13.30 -9.61 -7.01
N LEU A 10 12.45 -9.05 -6.15
CA LEU A 10 10.98 -9.19 -6.28
C LEU A 10 10.44 -8.52 -7.55
N VAL A 11 10.98 -7.37 -7.94
CA VAL A 11 10.62 -6.72 -9.22
C VAL A 11 11.04 -7.59 -10.41
N GLU A 12 12.26 -8.14 -10.41
CA GLU A 12 12.73 -9.08 -11.44
C GLU A 12 11.85 -10.35 -11.50
N GLU A 13 11.44 -10.88 -10.33
CA GLU A 13 10.49 -12.00 -10.25
C GLU A 13 9.12 -11.63 -10.85
N ALA A 14 8.61 -10.41 -10.62
CA ALA A 14 7.37 -9.94 -11.24
C ALA A 14 7.46 -9.95 -12.77
N TYR A 15 8.54 -9.42 -13.33
CA TYR A 15 8.76 -9.41 -14.78
C TYR A 15 8.75 -10.82 -15.37
N SER A 16 9.29 -11.82 -14.65
CA SER A 16 9.25 -13.22 -15.09
C SER A 16 7.87 -13.85 -14.90
N LEU A 17 7.21 -13.61 -13.76
CA LEU A 17 5.95 -14.25 -13.40
C LEU A 17 4.80 -13.80 -14.30
N PHE A 18 4.77 -12.51 -14.64
CA PHE A 18 3.71 -11.92 -15.45
C PHE A 18 4.04 -11.81 -16.95
N SER A 19 5.18 -12.35 -17.40
CA SER A 19 5.68 -12.17 -18.78
C SER A 19 4.75 -12.71 -19.86
N SER A 20 3.87 -13.67 -19.53
CA SER A 20 2.94 -14.26 -20.49
C SER A 20 1.68 -13.43 -20.72
N TYR A 21 1.38 -12.48 -19.83
CA TYR A 21 0.23 -11.61 -19.97
C TYR A 21 0.46 -10.58 -21.08
N LYS A 22 -0.65 -10.08 -21.64
CA LYS A 22 -0.66 -9.06 -22.67
C LYS A 22 -1.77 -8.07 -22.36
N ILE A 23 -1.59 -6.82 -22.75
CA ILE A 23 -2.61 -5.77 -22.62
C ILE A 23 -3.92 -6.11 -23.36
N GLY A 24 -3.85 -6.92 -24.43
CA GLY A 24 -4.99 -7.30 -25.26
C GLY A 24 -5.11 -6.47 -26.53
N SER A 25 -6.31 -6.40 -27.11
CA SER A 25 -6.58 -5.68 -28.37
C SER A 25 -7.23 -4.31 -28.18
N LYS A 26 -7.57 -3.95 -26.94
CA LYS A 26 -8.15 -2.66 -26.56
C LYS A 26 -7.67 -2.32 -25.14
N VAL A 27 -7.61 -1.04 -24.81
CA VAL A 27 -7.31 -0.55 -23.46
C VAL A 27 -8.63 -0.44 -22.67
N GLU A 28 -8.69 -0.94 -21.44
CA GLU A 28 -9.90 -0.85 -20.60
C GLU A 28 -10.03 0.51 -19.88
N ALA A 29 -8.97 1.32 -19.88
CA ALA A 29 -9.04 2.73 -19.50
C ALA A 29 -9.71 3.58 -20.60
N CYS A 30 -10.32 4.69 -20.22
CA CYS A 30 -11.05 5.59 -21.10
C CYS A 30 -10.12 6.31 -22.09
N CYS A 31 -10.17 5.89 -23.36
CA CYS A 31 -9.44 6.50 -24.48
C CYS A 31 -10.24 7.62 -25.15
N GLY A 32 -9.55 8.70 -25.54
CA GLY A 32 -10.12 9.86 -26.23
C GLY A 32 -10.74 10.91 -25.32
N HIS A 33 -10.71 10.71 -24.00
CA HIS A 33 -11.16 11.69 -23.01
C HIS A 33 -10.26 11.74 -21.77
N CYS A 34 -10.13 10.63 -21.04
CA CYS A 34 -9.20 10.55 -19.90
C CYS A 34 -7.76 10.40 -20.38
N MET A 35 -7.52 9.44 -21.28
CA MET A 35 -6.25 9.28 -21.99
C MET A 35 -6.38 9.80 -23.43
N SER A 36 -5.27 10.25 -24.02
CA SER A 36 -5.23 10.53 -25.45
C SER A 36 -5.38 9.24 -26.27
N THR A 37 -5.90 9.35 -27.49
CA THR A 37 -6.00 8.18 -28.39
C THR A 37 -4.62 7.62 -28.70
N GLU A 38 -3.64 8.50 -28.89
CA GLU A 38 -2.24 8.18 -29.15
C GLU A 38 -1.62 7.39 -27.99
N ASP A 39 -1.89 7.78 -26.74
CA ASP A 39 -1.41 7.06 -25.56
C ASP A 39 -2.01 5.66 -25.44
N CYS A 40 -3.30 5.51 -25.76
CA CYS A 40 -3.91 4.19 -25.81
C CYS A 40 -3.29 3.31 -26.91
N GLU A 41 -3.00 3.87 -28.09
CA GLU A 41 -2.31 3.14 -29.16
C GLU A 41 -0.88 2.74 -28.75
N LEU A 42 -0.17 3.62 -28.03
CA LEU A 42 1.14 3.31 -27.48
C LEU A 42 1.07 2.15 -26.46
N LEU A 43 0.11 2.16 -25.53
CA LEU A 43 -0.05 1.05 -24.57
C LEU A 43 -0.31 -0.31 -25.25
N LEU A 44 -1.00 -0.31 -26.40
CA LEU A 44 -1.28 -1.52 -27.16
C LEU A 44 -0.08 -2.06 -27.95
N THR A 45 0.90 -1.21 -28.22
CA THR A 45 1.99 -1.52 -29.18
C THR A 45 3.37 -1.57 -28.55
N LEU A 46 3.60 -0.83 -27.46
CA LEU A 46 4.88 -0.80 -26.77
C LEU A 46 5.14 -2.09 -26.00
N PRO A 47 6.37 -2.65 -26.07
CA PRO A 47 6.85 -3.61 -25.08
C PRO A 47 6.80 -2.98 -23.68
N LEU A 48 6.47 -3.79 -22.66
CA LEU A 48 6.32 -3.33 -21.28
C LEU A 48 7.54 -2.55 -20.76
N GLU A 49 8.74 -2.95 -21.17
CA GLU A 49 9.98 -2.29 -20.75
C GLU A 49 10.06 -0.83 -21.23
N GLN A 50 9.44 -0.52 -22.36
CA GLN A 50 9.41 0.80 -23.00
C GLN A 50 8.23 1.66 -22.55
N VAL A 51 7.26 1.08 -21.83
CA VAL A 51 6.16 1.85 -21.23
C VAL A 51 6.75 2.75 -20.14
N ASP A 52 6.57 4.06 -20.29
CA ASP A 52 7.13 5.04 -19.36
C ASP A 52 6.20 5.33 -18.16
N HIS A 53 6.72 6.08 -17.19
CA HIS A 53 6.00 6.46 -15.98
C HIS A 53 4.74 7.26 -16.28
N ARG A 54 4.78 8.19 -17.24
CA ARG A 54 3.64 9.00 -17.64
C ARG A 54 2.51 8.11 -18.15
N LEU A 55 2.81 7.15 -19.02
CA LEU A 55 1.79 6.30 -19.64
C LEU A 55 1.10 5.38 -18.61
N ILE A 56 1.85 4.85 -17.63
CA ILE A 56 1.26 4.14 -16.48
C ILE A 56 0.40 5.09 -15.64
N SER A 57 0.89 6.29 -15.34
CA SER A 57 0.14 7.29 -14.57
C SER A 57 -1.19 7.63 -15.24
N GLU A 58 -1.19 7.91 -16.54
CA GLU A 58 -2.41 8.19 -17.31
C GLU A 58 -3.39 7.01 -17.25
N TYR A 59 -2.90 5.78 -17.40
CA TYR A 59 -3.74 4.58 -17.29
C TYR A 59 -4.39 4.42 -15.91
N LEU A 60 -3.63 4.58 -14.83
CA LEU A 60 -4.14 4.40 -13.47
C LEU A 60 -5.10 5.53 -13.04
N ASN A 61 -4.90 6.75 -13.56
CA ASN A 61 -5.77 7.89 -13.25
C ASN A 61 -7.02 7.97 -14.14
N ALA A 62 -7.04 7.28 -15.27
CA ALA A 62 -8.20 7.24 -16.15
C ALA A 62 -9.38 6.47 -15.54
N ALA A 63 -10.60 6.89 -15.91
CA ALA A 63 -11.78 6.08 -15.66
C ALA A 63 -11.68 4.77 -16.44
N SER A 64 -12.09 3.66 -15.83
CA SER A 64 -12.08 2.34 -16.47
C SER A 64 -13.46 1.94 -16.97
N THR A 65 -13.50 0.89 -17.81
CA THR A 65 -14.76 0.19 -18.12
C THR A 65 -15.34 -0.49 -16.87
N ASN A 66 -16.54 -1.06 -16.99
CA ASN A 66 -17.17 -1.83 -15.92
C ASN A 66 -16.75 -3.33 -15.94
N ASP A 67 -15.79 -3.72 -16.79
CA ASP A 67 -15.33 -5.11 -16.90
C ASP A 67 -14.10 -5.33 -15.99
N GLU A 68 -14.36 -5.57 -14.71
CA GLU A 68 -13.31 -5.76 -13.70
C GLU A 68 -12.36 -6.92 -14.03
N TYR A 69 -12.86 -7.98 -14.68
CA TYR A 69 -12.03 -9.10 -15.10
C TYR A 69 -11.03 -8.66 -16.17
N ALA A 70 -11.49 -7.98 -17.22
CA ALA A 70 -10.60 -7.49 -18.28
C ALA A 70 -9.57 -6.47 -17.73
N ILE A 71 -10.00 -5.58 -16.83
CA ILE A 71 -9.11 -4.63 -16.13
C ILE A 71 -8.06 -5.38 -15.33
N SER A 72 -8.45 -6.37 -14.54
CA SER A 72 -7.53 -7.22 -13.78
C SER A 72 -6.48 -7.88 -14.70
N GLN A 73 -6.89 -8.38 -15.88
CA GLN A 73 -5.94 -8.98 -16.84
C GLN A 73 -4.94 -7.95 -17.41
N GLN A 74 -5.36 -6.71 -17.64
CA GLN A 74 -4.46 -5.63 -18.04
C GLN A 74 -3.51 -5.22 -16.92
N MET A 75 -4.01 -5.17 -15.69
CA MET A 75 -3.17 -4.92 -14.52
C MET A 75 -2.07 -5.96 -14.43
N LYS A 76 -2.33 -7.25 -14.64
CA LYS A 76 -1.29 -8.30 -14.65
C LYS A 76 -0.19 -8.03 -15.67
N TYR A 77 -0.52 -7.52 -16.85
CA TYR A 77 0.49 -7.12 -17.83
C TYR A 77 1.32 -5.90 -17.37
N LEU A 78 0.67 -4.87 -16.82
CA LEU A 78 1.33 -3.63 -16.40
C LEU A 78 2.05 -3.74 -15.04
N LEU A 79 1.68 -4.74 -14.23
CA LEU A 79 2.09 -4.86 -12.84
C LEU A 79 3.60 -4.83 -12.62
N PRO A 80 4.44 -5.56 -13.39
CA PRO A 80 5.88 -5.52 -13.17
C PRO A 80 6.45 -4.10 -13.24
N LYS A 81 5.94 -3.27 -14.17
CA LYS A 81 6.37 -1.88 -14.31
C LYS A 81 5.84 -0.99 -13.18
N ILE A 82 4.60 -1.22 -12.74
CA ILE A 82 4.02 -0.52 -11.59
C ILE A 82 4.84 -0.82 -10.32
N LEU A 83 5.16 -2.09 -10.06
CA LEU A 83 5.96 -2.49 -8.90
C LEU A 83 7.39 -1.95 -8.96
N ASP A 84 8.01 -1.89 -10.15
CA ASP A 84 9.31 -1.26 -10.37
C ASP A 84 9.29 0.24 -9.99
N PHE A 85 8.25 0.96 -10.39
CA PHE A 85 8.08 2.37 -10.02
C PHE A 85 7.81 2.57 -8.52
N LEU A 86 7.01 1.70 -7.90
CA LEU A 86 6.83 1.72 -6.44
C LEU A 86 8.16 1.47 -5.73
N ALA A 87 8.97 0.52 -6.21
CA ALA A 87 10.28 0.22 -5.62
C ALA A 87 11.29 1.37 -5.72
N GLN A 88 11.05 2.32 -6.63
CA GLN A 88 11.82 3.55 -6.80
C GLN A 88 11.20 4.75 -6.05
N ASP A 89 10.18 4.53 -5.21
CA ASP A 89 9.41 5.56 -4.49
C ASP A 89 8.82 6.64 -5.44
N LEU A 90 8.47 6.27 -6.68
CA LEU A 90 7.86 7.20 -7.63
C LEU A 90 6.36 7.37 -7.36
N LYS A 91 5.88 8.61 -7.43
CA LYS A 91 4.43 8.91 -7.41
C LYS A 91 3.82 8.56 -8.76
N ILE A 92 3.03 7.49 -8.82
CA ILE A 92 2.45 6.96 -10.06
C ILE A 92 1.01 7.45 -10.27
N CYS A 93 0.19 7.35 -9.22
CA CYS A 93 -1.16 7.89 -9.21
C CYS A 93 -1.22 9.20 -8.40
N HIS A 94 -2.36 9.89 -8.42
CA HIS A 94 -2.53 11.10 -7.60
C HIS A 94 -2.50 10.82 -6.09
N SER A 95 -2.75 9.58 -5.69
CA SER A 95 -2.69 9.10 -4.30
C SER A 95 -2.09 7.69 -4.25
N ASN A 96 -1.34 7.36 -3.21
CA ASN A 96 -0.68 6.05 -3.12
C ASN A 96 -1.66 4.90 -2.89
N GLU A 97 -2.75 5.17 -2.18
CA GLU A 97 -3.84 4.26 -1.81
C GLU A 97 -4.46 3.57 -3.02
N ILE A 98 -4.41 4.17 -4.19
CA ILE A 98 -5.16 3.73 -5.37
C ILE A 98 -4.25 3.19 -6.49
N ASN A 99 -2.94 3.12 -6.28
CA ASN A 99 -1.99 2.61 -7.29
C ASN A 99 -2.34 1.19 -7.77
N LEU A 100 -2.92 0.35 -6.90
CA LEU A 100 -3.22 -1.06 -7.18
C LEU A 100 -4.72 -1.40 -7.14
N ARG A 101 -5.63 -0.42 -7.02
CA ARG A 101 -7.07 -0.66 -6.85
C ARG A 101 -7.72 -1.50 -7.97
N ASN A 102 -7.14 -1.44 -9.16
CA ASN A 102 -7.63 -2.12 -10.35
C ASN A 102 -7.15 -3.58 -10.45
N CYS A 103 -6.31 -4.06 -9.51
CA CYS A 103 -5.83 -5.44 -9.52
C CYS A 103 -6.95 -6.46 -9.27
N HIS A 104 -7.94 -6.12 -8.43
CA HIS A 104 -9.10 -6.97 -8.13
C HIS A 104 -8.73 -8.43 -7.82
N ILE A 105 -7.73 -8.65 -6.96
CA ILE A 105 -7.15 -9.98 -6.66
C ILE A 105 -8.19 -10.97 -6.10
N GLN A 106 -9.23 -10.45 -5.45
CA GLN A 106 -10.36 -11.22 -4.93
C GLN A 106 -11.28 -11.82 -6.01
N LEU A 107 -11.14 -11.41 -7.29
CA LEU A 107 -11.99 -11.94 -8.36
C LEU A 107 -11.70 -13.41 -8.63
N GLN A 108 -12.78 -14.20 -8.65
CA GLN A 108 -12.69 -15.62 -8.90
C GLN A 108 -12.08 -15.90 -10.29
N ASN A 109 -11.06 -16.75 -10.34
CA ASN A 109 -10.35 -17.18 -11.56
C ASN A 109 -9.61 -16.05 -12.32
N ALA A 110 -9.44 -14.85 -11.75
CA ALA A 110 -8.63 -13.79 -12.36
C ALA A 110 -7.13 -13.95 -12.03
N TRP A 111 -6.81 -14.48 -10.86
CA TRP A 111 -5.45 -14.67 -10.36
C TRP A 111 -5.16 -16.14 -10.06
N LEU A 112 -3.94 -16.57 -10.33
CA LEU A 112 -3.39 -17.86 -9.93
C LEU A 112 -2.88 -17.77 -8.50
N ASP A 113 -2.95 -18.87 -7.75
CA ASP A 113 -2.47 -18.91 -6.35
C ASP A 113 -1.03 -18.41 -6.22
N THR A 114 -0.15 -18.80 -7.15
CA THR A 114 1.26 -18.36 -7.18
C THR A 114 1.42 -16.85 -7.36
N GLU A 115 0.49 -16.19 -8.08
CA GLU A 115 0.51 -14.75 -8.29
C GLU A 115 0.00 -14.00 -7.05
N ILE A 116 -1.02 -14.56 -6.39
CA ILE A 116 -1.53 -14.03 -5.12
C ILE A 116 -0.45 -14.15 -4.04
N GLU A 117 0.22 -15.30 -3.95
CA GLU A 117 1.34 -15.54 -3.04
C GLU A 117 2.49 -14.56 -3.29
N PHE A 118 2.84 -14.32 -4.56
CA PHE A 118 3.83 -13.32 -4.95
C PHE A 118 3.42 -11.91 -4.49
N MET A 119 2.17 -11.50 -4.78
CA MET A 119 1.67 -10.18 -4.39
C MET A 119 1.65 -10.00 -2.87
N GLN A 120 1.29 -11.04 -2.10
CA GLN A 120 1.34 -11.00 -0.65
C GLN A 120 2.77 -10.89 -0.11
N ARG A 121 3.75 -11.54 -0.75
CA ARG A 121 5.18 -11.40 -0.42
C ARG A 121 5.69 -9.99 -0.71
N PHE A 122 5.38 -9.46 -1.91
CA PHE A 122 5.75 -8.10 -2.29
C PHE A 122 5.15 -7.08 -1.31
N ALA A 123 3.86 -7.20 -0.99
CA ALA A 123 3.17 -6.30 -0.08
C ALA A 123 3.81 -6.25 1.31
N GLN A 124 4.13 -7.42 1.87
CA GLN A 124 4.82 -7.52 3.16
C GLN A 124 6.19 -6.85 3.14
N PHE A 125 7.00 -7.14 2.12
CA PHE A 125 8.35 -6.61 2.02
C PHE A 125 8.36 -5.10 1.79
N TYR A 126 7.56 -4.63 0.83
CA TYR A 126 7.42 -3.21 0.53
C TYR A 126 6.89 -2.43 1.73
N PHE A 127 5.82 -2.92 2.39
CA PHE A 127 5.27 -2.27 3.58
C PHE A 127 6.30 -2.19 4.71
N GLN A 128 7.04 -3.27 4.97
CA GLN A 128 8.09 -3.25 5.98
C GLN A 128 9.15 -2.17 5.69
N MET A 129 9.59 -2.06 4.42
CA MET A 129 10.55 -1.03 4.03
C MET A 129 10.02 0.39 4.25
N GLN A 130 8.77 0.66 3.87
CA GLN A 130 8.17 1.98 4.08
C GLN A 130 7.97 2.25 5.58
N LEU A 131 7.61 1.24 6.36
CA LEU A 131 7.42 1.35 7.80
C LEU A 131 8.71 1.75 8.55
N MET A 132 9.88 1.44 8.00
CA MET A 132 11.17 1.86 8.59
C MET A 132 11.51 3.33 8.29
N LYS A 133 10.76 3.99 7.41
CA LYS A 133 10.85 5.44 7.14
C LYS A 133 9.76 6.17 7.93
N PHE A 134 9.93 7.47 8.14
CA PHE A 134 8.89 8.33 8.68
C PHE A 134 8.80 9.58 7.81
N GLU A 135 7.58 9.89 7.37
CA GLU A 135 7.28 11.05 6.55
C GLU A 135 6.18 11.86 7.24
N GLU A 136 6.45 13.13 7.57
CA GLU A 136 5.54 13.95 8.37
C GLU A 136 4.20 14.22 7.66
N THR A 137 4.20 14.24 6.33
CA THR A 137 3.04 14.61 5.51
C THR A 137 2.30 13.43 4.90
N GLU A 138 2.82 12.20 5.02
CA GLU A 138 2.24 11.01 4.41
C GLU A 138 2.13 9.89 5.44
N SER A 139 0.90 9.56 5.84
CA SER A 139 0.63 8.48 6.79
C SER A 139 0.93 7.12 6.16
N ILE A 140 1.52 6.20 6.93
CA ILE A 140 1.96 4.89 6.42
C ILE A 140 0.78 4.00 6.00
N ASP A 141 -0.40 4.25 6.55
CA ASP A 141 -1.61 3.47 6.31
C ASP A 141 -2.10 3.59 4.86
N GLN A 142 -1.65 4.60 4.11
CA GLN A 142 -1.88 4.69 2.66
C GLN A 142 -1.46 3.41 1.92
N PHE A 143 -0.39 2.74 2.38
CA PHE A 143 0.06 1.49 1.77
C PHE A 143 -0.75 0.28 2.24
N ILE A 144 -1.31 0.31 3.46
CA ILE A 144 -2.27 -0.70 3.92
C ILE A 144 -3.52 -0.63 3.05
N ILE A 145 -4.05 0.58 2.83
CA ILE A 145 -5.20 0.82 1.96
C ILE A 145 -4.89 0.37 0.53
N MET A 146 -3.70 0.71 0.00
CA MET A 146 -3.27 0.29 -1.34
C MET A 146 -3.37 -1.22 -1.56
N PHE A 147 -2.92 -2.02 -0.59
CA PHE A 147 -2.98 -3.47 -0.70
C PHE A 147 -4.37 -4.05 -0.39
N ASP A 148 -5.16 -3.45 0.50
CA ASP A 148 -6.57 -3.84 0.69
C ASP A 148 -7.40 -3.59 -0.58
N LEU A 149 -7.25 -2.41 -1.20
CA LEU A 149 -7.95 -2.06 -2.44
C LEU A 149 -7.49 -2.92 -3.63
N ALA A 150 -6.26 -3.42 -3.62
CA ALA A 150 -5.81 -4.43 -4.58
C ALA A 150 -6.52 -5.78 -4.41
N GLY A 151 -7.10 -6.04 -3.22
CA GLY A 151 -7.78 -7.29 -2.87
C GLY A 151 -6.98 -8.24 -1.98
N LEU A 152 -5.84 -7.80 -1.41
CA LEU A 152 -4.99 -8.64 -0.56
C LEU A 152 -5.49 -8.70 0.89
N ASP A 153 -5.01 -9.70 1.63
CA ASP A 153 -5.16 -9.73 3.08
C ASP A 153 -4.12 -8.79 3.72
N ILE A 154 -4.59 -7.80 4.48
CA ILE A 154 -3.75 -6.83 5.18
C ILE A 154 -3.33 -7.28 6.58
N ARG A 155 -3.89 -8.37 7.12
CA ARG A 155 -3.48 -8.89 8.44
C ARG A 155 -1.98 -9.22 8.55
N PRO A 156 -1.31 -9.79 7.54
CA PRO A 156 0.14 -9.97 7.56
C PRO A 156 0.91 -8.65 7.69
N LEU A 157 0.45 -7.56 7.08
CA LEU A 157 1.10 -6.24 7.12
C LEU A 157 0.98 -5.65 8.53
N LEU A 158 -0.21 -5.75 9.14
CA LEU A 158 -0.43 -5.32 10.53
C LEU A 158 0.45 -6.09 11.53
N ARG A 159 0.65 -7.40 11.32
CA ARG A 159 1.56 -8.21 12.14
C ARG A 159 3.03 -7.79 11.99
N ILE A 160 3.45 -7.41 10.78
CA ILE A 160 4.78 -6.85 10.55
C ILE A 160 4.94 -5.56 11.35
N TRP A 161 3.93 -4.69 11.35
CA TRP A 161 3.95 -3.47 12.14
C TRP A 161 4.13 -3.75 13.64
N GLU A 162 3.34 -4.70 14.17
CA GLU A 162 3.42 -5.09 15.58
C GLU A 162 4.81 -5.58 16.00
N GLN A 163 5.49 -6.32 15.12
CA GLN A 163 6.83 -6.83 15.37
C GLN A 163 7.89 -5.71 15.43
N HIS A 164 7.60 -4.57 14.81
CA HIS A 164 8.54 -3.47 14.65
C HIS A 164 8.25 -2.25 15.54
N PHE A 165 7.32 -2.31 16.50
CA PHE A 165 7.05 -1.17 17.40
C PHE A 165 8.26 -0.68 18.22
N ASN A 166 9.33 -1.49 18.36
CA ASN A 166 10.57 -1.03 18.99
C ASN A 166 11.46 -0.18 18.06
N HIS A 167 11.13 -0.09 16.76
CA HIS A 167 11.82 0.78 15.81
C HIS A 167 11.20 2.19 15.87
N PRO A 168 11.99 3.26 16.01
CA PRO A 168 11.47 4.63 16.17
C PRO A 168 10.49 5.05 15.07
N SER A 169 10.84 4.83 13.80
CA SER A 169 9.96 5.20 12.68
C SER A 169 8.64 4.43 12.69
N ALA A 170 8.68 3.13 13.00
CA ALA A 170 7.49 2.30 13.02
C ALA A 170 6.53 2.71 14.15
N LEU A 171 7.07 3.07 15.31
CA LEU A 171 6.26 3.61 16.41
C LEU A 171 5.67 4.98 16.06
N LEU A 172 6.49 5.87 15.49
CA LEU A 172 6.05 7.21 15.13
C LEU A 172 4.98 7.20 14.03
N ASN A 173 5.10 6.32 13.04
CA ASN A 173 4.07 6.08 12.05
C ASN A 173 2.73 5.66 12.68
N LEU A 174 2.74 4.85 13.75
CA LEU A 174 1.50 4.42 14.40
C LEU A 174 0.85 5.61 15.10
N ILE A 175 1.66 6.40 15.79
CA ILE A 175 1.24 7.59 16.52
C ILE A 175 0.67 8.65 15.57
N GLN A 176 1.30 8.84 14.41
CA GLN A 176 0.82 9.73 13.36
C GLN A 176 -0.53 9.27 12.81
N MET A 177 -0.66 7.99 12.44
CA MET A 177 -1.93 7.42 11.95
C MET A 177 -3.03 7.54 12.99
N LEU A 178 -2.75 7.24 14.26
CA LEU A 178 -3.69 7.45 15.36
C LEU A 178 -4.12 8.92 15.46
N HIS A 179 -3.17 9.84 15.34
CA HIS A 179 -3.47 11.27 15.45
C HIS A 179 -4.36 11.80 14.31
N TYR A 180 -4.09 11.41 13.07
CA TYR A 180 -4.78 11.97 11.89
C TYR A 180 -5.99 11.14 11.42
N ASP A 181 -5.91 9.82 11.54
CA ASP A 181 -6.79 8.87 10.85
C ASP A 181 -7.63 8.04 11.84
N PHE A 182 -7.63 8.43 13.13
CA PHE A 182 -8.47 7.83 14.15
C PHE A 182 -9.24 8.92 14.91
N SER A 183 -10.56 8.93 14.73
CA SER A 183 -11.47 9.90 15.35
C SER A 183 -12.73 9.20 15.87
N ASP A 184 -13.30 9.70 16.98
CA ASP A 184 -14.53 9.15 17.59
C ASP A 184 -14.49 7.62 17.81
N ASP A 185 -13.35 7.11 18.32
CA ASP A 185 -13.09 5.68 18.55
C ASP A 185 -13.14 4.80 17.28
N SER A 186 -12.97 5.39 16.09
CA SER A 186 -12.93 4.68 14.81
C SER A 186 -11.82 5.16 13.89
N TYR A 187 -11.26 4.22 13.14
CA TYR A 187 -10.46 4.51 11.96
C TYR A 187 -11.31 5.23 10.92
N ASP A 188 -10.80 6.34 10.40
CA ASP A 188 -11.49 7.23 9.47
C ASP A 188 -10.52 7.64 8.35
N GLN A 189 -10.65 6.97 7.20
CA GLN A 189 -9.86 7.25 6.00
C GLN A 189 -10.75 7.28 4.77
N ALA A 190 -10.53 8.26 3.91
CA ALA A 190 -11.40 8.55 2.76
C ALA A 190 -11.45 7.39 1.72
N PHE A 191 -10.38 6.59 1.64
CA PHE A 191 -10.27 5.46 0.73
C PHE A 191 -10.62 4.12 1.37
N ALA A 192 -10.89 4.08 2.68
CA ALA A 192 -11.16 2.85 3.40
C ALA A 192 -12.62 2.41 3.19
N ASN A 193 -12.81 1.16 2.80
CA ASN A 193 -14.12 0.52 2.76
C ASN A 193 -14.51 -0.02 4.15
N GLU A 194 -15.78 -0.41 4.33
CA GLU A 194 -16.29 -0.92 5.62
C GLU A 194 -15.51 -2.13 6.16
N LYS A 195 -15.03 -3.01 5.27
CA LYS A 195 -14.23 -4.19 5.65
C LYS A 195 -12.86 -3.77 6.19
N LEU A 196 -12.19 -2.82 5.55
CA LEU A 196 -10.92 -2.29 6.02
C LEU A 196 -11.09 -1.58 7.36
N ILE A 197 -12.09 -0.69 7.48
CA ILE A 197 -12.40 0.02 8.74
C ILE A 197 -12.63 -0.99 9.87
N SER A 198 -13.43 -2.02 9.64
CA SER A 198 -13.68 -3.09 10.62
C SER A 198 -12.38 -3.81 11.02
N THR A 199 -11.53 -4.12 10.05
CA THR A 199 -10.26 -4.82 10.28
C THR A 199 -9.28 -3.95 11.09
N MET A 200 -9.14 -2.67 10.73
CA MET A 200 -8.30 -1.70 11.44
C MET A 200 -8.80 -1.47 12.87
N ASN A 201 -10.10 -1.24 13.04
CA ASN A 201 -10.70 -1.05 14.37
C ASN A 201 -10.54 -2.28 15.27
N GLN A 202 -10.64 -3.49 14.71
CA GLN A 202 -10.35 -4.70 15.47
C GLN A 202 -8.88 -4.76 15.87
N TRP A 203 -7.96 -4.47 14.95
CA TRP A 203 -6.53 -4.46 15.24
C TRP A 203 -6.15 -3.43 16.31
N LEU A 204 -6.67 -2.21 16.23
CA LEU A 204 -6.45 -1.16 17.23
C LEU A 204 -6.94 -1.58 18.63
N LYS A 205 -8.05 -2.33 18.71
CA LYS A 205 -8.52 -2.92 19.99
C LYS A 205 -7.56 -3.99 20.51
N GLU A 206 -6.96 -4.78 19.63
CA GLU A 206 -5.94 -5.79 19.98
C GLU A 206 -4.67 -5.09 20.51
N LEU A 207 -4.28 -3.94 19.94
CA LEU A 207 -3.11 -3.17 20.36
C LEU A 207 -3.16 -2.66 21.81
N ARG A 208 -4.36 -2.45 22.38
CA ARG A 208 -4.54 -1.96 23.77
C ARG A 208 -3.89 -2.86 24.82
N THR A 209 -3.67 -4.13 24.49
CA THR A 209 -3.02 -5.11 25.38
C THR A 209 -1.68 -5.61 24.83
N ASN A 210 -1.20 -5.02 23.74
CA ASN A 210 0.04 -5.41 23.09
C ASN A 210 1.24 -4.93 23.91
N LYS A 211 1.94 -5.88 24.54
CA LYS A 211 3.09 -5.61 25.41
C LYS A 211 4.28 -4.99 24.67
N ILE A 212 4.46 -5.28 23.37
CA ILE A 212 5.56 -4.70 22.60
C ILE A 212 5.32 -3.19 22.46
N LEU A 213 4.10 -2.82 22.06
CA LEU A 213 3.70 -1.42 21.92
C LEU A 213 3.78 -0.66 23.24
N ILE A 214 3.15 -1.19 24.30
CA ILE A 214 3.14 -0.55 25.62
C ILE A 214 4.57 -0.30 26.09
N ASN A 215 5.45 -1.31 26.01
CA ASN A 215 6.85 -1.15 26.41
C ASN A 215 7.61 -0.14 25.53
N ALA A 216 7.32 -0.06 24.23
CA ALA A 216 7.97 0.87 23.33
C ALA A 216 7.56 2.32 23.63
N LEU A 217 6.26 2.57 23.84
CA LEU A 217 5.72 3.87 24.24
C LEU A 217 6.30 4.32 25.59
N THR A 218 6.23 3.47 26.62
CA THR A 218 6.75 3.80 27.96
C THR A 218 8.24 4.15 27.92
N LYS A 219 9.07 3.34 27.25
CA LYS A 219 10.51 3.62 27.13
C LYS A 219 10.82 4.94 26.42
N THR A 220 10.04 5.28 25.41
CA THR A 220 10.24 6.50 24.61
C THR A 220 9.94 7.73 25.47
N VAL A 221 8.87 7.68 26.27
CA VAL A 221 8.54 8.72 27.26
C VAL A 221 9.60 8.80 28.37
N GLU A 222 9.99 7.67 28.96
CA GLU A 222 10.98 7.62 30.07
C GLU A 222 12.34 8.21 29.68
N ARG A 223 12.77 7.99 28.44
CA ARG A 223 14.04 8.52 27.92
C ARG A 223 13.96 9.98 27.48
N ASN A 224 12.76 10.52 27.35
CA ASN A 224 12.51 11.82 26.76
C ASN A 224 13.07 11.91 25.33
N ASP A 225 12.93 10.82 24.57
CA ASP A 225 13.40 10.69 23.17
C ASP A 225 12.36 11.21 22.15
N ILE A 226 11.31 11.89 22.62
CA ILE A 226 10.24 12.45 21.79
C ILE A 226 10.65 13.87 21.34
N PRO A 227 10.73 14.15 20.03
CA PRO A 227 10.89 15.52 19.56
C PRO A 227 9.74 16.41 20.04
N PRO A 228 9.99 17.64 20.54
CA PRO A 228 8.94 18.50 21.09
C PRO A 228 7.74 18.72 20.16
N GLU A 229 7.98 18.75 18.86
CA GLU A 229 6.98 18.88 17.80
C GLU A 229 6.04 17.67 17.68
N TYR A 230 6.36 16.51 18.26
CA TYR A 230 5.52 15.31 18.22
C TYR A 230 4.94 14.94 19.60
N GLN A 231 5.28 15.68 20.66
CA GLN A 231 4.83 15.37 22.02
C GLN A 231 3.30 15.26 22.12
N TYR A 232 2.56 16.15 21.46
CA TYR A 232 1.09 16.12 21.47
C TYR A 232 0.52 14.86 20.81
N MET A 233 1.17 14.34 19.77
CA MET A 233 0.72 13.11 19.11
C MET A 233 0.94 11.90 20.02
N TYR A 234 2.08 11.85 20.72
CA TYR A 234 2.37 10.79 21.69
C TYR A 234 1.33 10.79 22.82
N ASP A 235 1.02 11.95 23.39
CA ASP A 235 0.02 12.07 24.46
C ASP A 235 -1.35 11.59 23.96
N SER A 236 -1.75 12.01 22.74
CA SER A 236 -2.98 11.55 22.08
C SER A 236 -3.01 10.03 21.86
N ALA A 237 -1.88 9.41 21.54
CA ALA A 237 -1.81 7.97 21.28
C ALA A 237 -2.12 7.12 22.53
N PHE A 238 -1.67 7.54 23.72
CA PHE A 238 -2.02 6.85 24.98
C PHE A 238 -3.53 6.89 25.24
N ASP A 239 -4.14 8.06 25.04
CA ASP A 239 -5.58 8.27 25.24
C ASP A 239 -6.40 7.43 24.25
N GLN A 240 -6.06 7.49 22.96
CA GLN A 240 -6.78 6.75 21.91
C GLN A 240 -6.65 5.23 22.04
N LEU A 241 -5.46 4.74 22.41
CA LEU A 241 -5.25 3.32 22.67
C LEU A 241 -5.79 2.89 24.03
N GLN A 242 -6.26 3.81 24.87
CA GLN A 242 -6.74 3.55 26.22
C GLN A 242 -5.71 2.73 27.03
N ILE A 243 -4.43 2.99 26.81
CA ILE A 243 -3.33 2.36 27.54
C ILE A 243 -3.24 3.07 28.89
N LEU A 244 -3.54 2.35 29.97
CA LEU A 244 -3.42 2.89 31.33
C LEU A 244 -1.94 3.15 31.63
N ASN A 245 -1.62 4.40 31.97
CA ASN A 245 -0.32 4.82 32.51
C ASN A 245 -0.04 4.19 33.89
#